data_AF-A0A2P8C8Q5-F1
#
_entry.id   AF-A0A2P8C8Q5-F1
#
_cell.length_a   1.000
_cell.length_b   1.000
_cell.length_c   1.000
_cell.angle_alpha   90.00
_cell.angle_beta   90.00
_cell.angle_gamma   90.00
#
_symmetry.space_group_name_H-M   'P 1'
#
loop_
_entity.id
_entity.type
_entity.pdbx_description
1 polymer ?
#
loop_
_entity_poly.entity_id
_entity_poly.type
_entity_poly.pdbx_seq_one_letter_code
_entity_poly.pdbx_strand_id
1 'polypeptide(L)'
;MKDQSINDFMEDCRIKIYNASSDDVISARLLPFGYDEAKHTANKTIYADTVALVKKNENENAEWRTASELFNNQQKKTRKDFSQIRKKLKFYYPASSAEANTLGLYEDKITKYTDFLQVAKNFYGNLVGMQEVLDKLAPFGYTLESVQALQADVDQLDVYRPEKSLQVRHLNLLVFYNRFSIFF
;
A
#
# COMPACT_ATOMS: atom_id res chain seq x y z
N MET A 1 -27.20 -15.42 -0.74
CA MET A 1 -26.06 -16.25 -0.29
C MET A 1 -25.50 -15.58 0.96
N LYS A 2 -25.26 -16.35 2.03
CA LYS A 2 -24.86 -15.83 3.33
C LYS A 2 -23.47 -15.17 3.18
N ASP A 3 -23.29 -13.95 3.68
CA ASP A 3 -22.01 -13.23 3.77
C ASP A 3 -21.08 -13.94 4.77
N GLN A 4 -20.62 -15.15 4.42
CA GLN A 4 -19.76 -15.95 5.28
C GLN A 4 -18.31 -15.50 5.07
N SER A 5 -17.57 -15.29 6.17
CA SER A 5 -16.15 -14.92 6.08
C SER A 5 -15.33 -16.06 5.48
N ILE A 6 -14.19 -15.76 4.87
CA ILE A 6 -13.30 -16.80 4.32
C ILE A 6 -12.88 -17.80 5.39
N ASN A 7 -12.73 -17.35 6.64
CA ASN A 7 -12.37 -18.20 7.77
C ASN A 7 -13.49 -19.18 8.12
N ASP A 8 -14.73 -18.70 8.15
CA ASP A 8 -15.89 -19.56 8.40
C ASP A 8 -16.06 -20.58 7.27
N PHE A 9 -15.81 -20.19 6.01
CA PHE A 9 -15.87 -21.09 4.86
C PHE A 9 -14.77 -22.16 4.93
N MET A 10 -13.55 -21.77 5.28
CA MET A 10 -12.43 -22.69 5.45
C MET A 10 -12.67 -23.66 6.62
N GLU A 11 -13.32 -23.20 7.69
CA GLU A 11 -13.66 -24.08 8.83
C GLU A 11 -14.73 -25.11 8.46
N ASP A 12 -15.77 -24.71 7.70
CA ASP A 12 -16.78 -25.64 7.18
C ASP A 12 -16.14 -26.69 6.25
N CYS A 13 -15.24 -26.26 5.37
CA CYS A 13 -14.47 -27.16 4.50
C CYS A 13 -13.59 -28.13 5.31
N ARG A 14 -12.94 -27.66 6.37
CA ARG A 14 -12.14 -28.52 7.27
C ARG A 14 -13.00 -29.61 7.88
N ILE A 15 -14.13 -29.25 8.47
CA ILE A 15 -15.05 -30.20 9.13
C ILE A 15 -15.50 -31.25 8.12
N LYS A 16 -15.95 -30.83 6.93
CA LYS A 16 -16.42 -31.74 5.88
C LYS A 16 -15.35 -32.70 5.39
N ILE A 17 -14.16 -32.20 5.05
CA ILE A 17 -13.06 -33.02 4.52
C ILE A 17 -12.57 -34.03 5.55
N TYR A 18 -12.41 -33.60 6.82
CA TYR A 18 -11.89 -34.46 7.86
C TYR A 18 -12.94 -35.48 8.33
N ASN A 19 -14.20 -35.08 8.49
CA ASN A 19 -15.27 -36.03 8.84
C ASN A 19 -15.49 -37.07 7.74
N ALA A 20 -15.48 -36.64 6.47
CA ALA A 20 -15.60 -37.55 5.33
C ALA A 20 -14.49 -38.61 5.29
N SER A 21 -13.30 -38.28 5.78
CA SER A 21 -12.14 -39.19 5.75
C SER A 21 -11.93 -40.03 7.02
N SER A 22 -12.46 -39.59 8.16
CA SER A 22 -12.14 -40.17 9.48
C SER A 22 -13.32 -40.94 10.10
N ASP A 23 -14.53 -40.74 9.60
CA ASP A 23 -15.71 -41.49 10.02
C ASP A 23 -15.98 -42.61 9.00
N ASP A 24 -15.79 -43.86 9.43
CA ASP A 24 -15.95 -45.04 8.57
C ASP A 24 -17.36 -45.16 7.97
N VAL A 25 -18.40 -44.71 8.69
CA VAL A 25 -19.79 -44.73 8.21
C VAL A 25 -19.99 -43.71 7.11
N ILE A 26 -19.41 -42.52 7.25
CA ILE A 26 -19.47 -41.46 6.23
C ILE A 26 -18.63 -41.85 5.02
N SER A 27 -17.40 -42.31 5.23
CA SER A 27 -16.48 -42.75 4.18
C SER A 27 -17.09 -43.86 3.32
N ALA A 28 -17.68 -44.89 3.95
CA ALA A 28 -18.37 -45.96 3.24
C ALA A 28 -19.55 -45.47 2.38
N ARG A 29 -20.26 -44.41 2.81
CA ARG A 29 -21.36 -43.80 2.03
C ARG A 29 -20.87 -42.93 0.88
N LEU A 30 -19.65 -42.40 0.95
CA LEU A 30 -19.07 -41.55 -0.08
C LEU A 30 -18.31 -42.34 -1.15
N LEU A 31 -17.91 -43.59 -0.84
CA LEU A 31 -17.22 -44.48 -1.78
C LEU A 31 -17.94 -44.65 -3.14
N PRO A 32 -19.29 -44.83 -3.22
CA PRO A 32 -19.99 -44.92 -4.49
C PRO A 32 -19.92 -43.65 -5.35
N PHE A 33 -19.60 -42.50 -4.74
CA PHE A 33 -19.43 -41.22 -5.41
C PHE A 33 -17.96 -40.95 -5.79
N GLY A 34 -17.07 -41.94 -5.64
CA GLY A 34 -15.65 -41.84 -6.02
C GLY A 34 -14.76 -41.16 -4.98
N TYR A 35 -15.22 -41.05 -3.73
CA TYR A 35 -14.40 -40.61 -2.61
C TYR A 35 -13.74 -41.83 -1.95
N ASP A 36 -12.63 -42.26 -2.53
CA ASP A 36 -11.74 -43.27 -1.95
C ASP A 36 -10.64 -42.62 -1.09
N GLU A 37 -9.76 -43.44 -0.50
CA GLU A 37 -8.65 -42.96 0.32
C GLU A 37 -7.74 -41.98 -0.44
N ALA A 38 -7.51 -42.23 -1.74
CA ALA A 38 -6.72 -41.34 -2.59
C ALA A 38 -7.40 -39.98 -2.77
N LYS A 39 -8.72 -39.95 -2.97
CA LYS A 39 -9.52 -38.73 -3.07
C LYS A 39 -9.56 -37.96 -1.76
N HIS A 40 -9.71 -38.65 -0.63
CA HIS A 40 -9.64 -38.02 0.70
C HIS A 40 -8.27 -37.39 0.95
N THR A 41 -7.19 -38.08 0.56
CA THR A 41 -5.82 -37.56 0.66
C THR A 41 -5.64 -36.33 -0.22
N ALA A 42 -6.08 -36.37 -1.47
CA ALA A 42 -6.03 -35.24 -2.40
C ALA A 42 -6.80 -34.02 -1.86
N ASN A 43 -7.99 -34.23 -1.29
CA ASN A 43 -8.79 -33.14 -0.70
C ASN A 43 -8.11 -32.51 0.52
N LYS A 44 -7.46 -33.32 1.38
CA LYS A 44 -6.66 -32.83 2.51
C LYS A 44 -5.47 -31.99 2.03
N THR A 45 -4.78 -32.42 0.98
CA THR A 45 -3.69 -31.64 0.36
C THR A 45 -4.20 -30.30 -0.17
N ILE A 46 -5.29 -30.30 -0.94
CA ILE A 46 -5.91 -29.06 -1.46
C ILE A 46 -6.28 -28.11 -0.32
N TYR A 47 -6.86 -28.64 0.76
CA TYR A 47 -7.19 -27.85 1.94
C TYR A 47 -5.95 -27.21 2.57
N ALA A 48 -4.88 -28.00 2.81
CA ALA A 48 -3.65 -27.51 3.40
C ALA A 48 -2.97 -26.42 2.54
N ASP A 49 -2.91 -26.63 1.23
CA ASP A 49 -2.38 -25.65 0.27
C ASP A 49 -3.21 -24.36 0.29
N THR A 50 -4.53 -24.49 0.37
CA THR A 50 -5.44 -23.34 0.44
C THR A 50 -5.24 -22.56 1.74
N VAL A 51 -5.10 -23.23 2.88
CA VAL A 51 -4.78 -22.58 4.16
C VAL A 51 -3.46 -21.80 4.07
N ALA A 52 -2.44 -22.38 3.44
CA ALA A 52 -1.15 -21.69 3.24
C ALA A 52 -1.30 -20.44 2.35
N LEU A 53 -2.09 -20.52 1.27
CA LEU A 53 -2.38 -19.38 0.40
C LEU A 53 -3.18 -18.28 1.10
N VAL A 54 -4.19 -18.62 1.89
CA VAL A 54 -4.97 -17.65 2.68
C VAL A 54 -4.06 -16.89 3.63
N LYS A 55 -3.22 -17.60 4.40
CA LYS A 55 -2.25 -16.98 5.31
C LYS A 55 -1.27 -16.07 4.57
N LYS A 56 -0.77 -16.52 3.41
CA LYS A 56 0.13 -15.70 2.58
C LYS A 56 -0.55 -14.41 2.15
N ASN A 57 -1.80 -14.47 1.69
CA ASN A 57 -2.57 -13.30 1.30
C ASN A 57 -2.86 -12.37 2.49
N GLU A 58 -3.15 -12.91 3.67
CA GLU A 58 -3.30 -12.10 4.90
C GLU A 58 -2.03 -11.31 5.22
N ASN A 59 -0.86 -11.95 5.15
CA ASN A 59 0.43 -11.31 5.37
C ASN A 59 0.71 -10.23 4.31
N GLU A 60 0.54 -10.56 3.03
CA GLU A 60 0.74 -9.60 1.93
C GLU A 60 -0.19 -8.38 2.07
N ASN A 61 -1.45 -8.60 2.48
CA ASN A 61 -2.39 -7.50 2.74
C ASN A 61 -1.98 -6.66 3.94
N ALA A 62 -1.45 -7.26 5.00
CA ALA A 62 -0.96 -6.52 6.16
C ALA A 62 0.24 -5.64 5.77
N GLU A 63 1.23 -6.22 5.08
CA GLU A 63 2.40 -5.51 4.56
C GLU A 63 1.99 -4.35 3.65
N TRP A 64 1.07 -4.60 2.71
CA TRP A 64 0.56 -3.56 1.81
C TRP A 64 -0.16 -2.44 2.55
N ARG A 65 -0.98 -2.76 3.57
CA ARG A 65 -1.68 -1.74 4.38
C ARG A 65 -0.67 -0.86 5.10
N THR A 66 0.33 -1.46 5.75
CA THR A 66 1.38 -0.73 6.44
C THR A 66 2.18 0.17 5.48
N ALA A 67 2.64 -0.37 4.35
CA ALA A 67 3.37 0.41 3.34
C ALA A 67 2.51 1.54 2.75
N SER A 68 1.23 1.28 2.48
CA SER A 68 0.28 2.27 1.97
C SER A 68 0.01 3.39 2.97
N GLU A 69 -0.15 3.05 4.24
CA GLU A 69 -0.34 4.04 5.31
C GLU A 69 0.89 4.92 5.47
N LEU A 70 2.09 4.32 5.52
CA LEU A 70 3.35 5.06 5.58
C LEU A 70 3.51 6.02 4.40
N PHE A 71 3.31 5.53 3.17
CA PHE A 71 3.38 6.37 1.97
C PHE A 71 2.37 7.53 2.00
N ASN A 72 1.11 7.25 2.33
CA ASN A 72 0.05 8.26 2.34
C ASN A 72 0.31 9.32 3.42
N ASN A 73 0.76 8.90 4.60
CA ASN A 73 1.10 9.79 5.71
C ASN A 73 2.29 10.68 5.35
N GLN A 74 3.37 10.10 4.81
CA GLN A 74 4.53 10.85 4.37
C GLN A 74 4.16 11.83 3.26
N GLN A 75 3.45 11.38 2.22
CA GLN A 75 3.02 12.23 1.12
C GLN A 75 2.17 13.43 1.62
N LYS A 76 1.25 13.18 2.56
CA LYS A 76 0.42 14.24 3.15
C LYS A 76 1.26 15.22 3.96
N LYS A 77 2.21 14.73 4.77
CA LYS A 77 3.15 15.56 5.53
C LYS A 77 3.99 16.43 4.61
N THR A 78 4.69 15.83 3.64
CA THR A 78 5.59 16.55 2.72
C THR A 78 4.83 17.61 1.91
N ARG A 79 3.61 17.31 1.42
CA ARG A 79 2.76 18.30 0.74
C ARG A 79 2.36 19.46 1.64
N LYS A 80 2.05 19.19 2.90
CA LYS A 80 1.71 20.21 3.89
C LYS A 80 2.91 21.11 4.16
N ASP A 81 4.08 20.54 4.42
CA ASP A 81 5.30 21.28 4.75
C ASP A 81 5.74 22.16 3.57
N PHE A 82 5.74 21.61 2.36
CA PHE A 82 5.99 22.35 1.11
C PHE A 82 5.03 23.54 0.94
N SER A 83 3.74 23.33 1.15
CA SER A 83 2.72 24.39 1.04
C SER A 83 2.91 25.49 2.10
N GLN A 84 3.26 25.10 3.33
CA GLN A 84 3.50 26.05 4.43
C GLN A 84 4.70 26.94 4.16
N ILE A 85 5.81 26.39 3.68
CA ILE A 85 7.00 27.18 3.35
C ILE A 85 6.68 28.11 2.18
N ARG A 86 6.07 27.62 1.09
CA ARG A 86 5.66 28.48 -0.03
C ARG A 86 4.75 29.62 0.44
N LYS A 87 3.82 29.37 1.35
CA LYS A 87 2.93 30.41 1.91
C LYS A 87 3.71 31.49 2.68
N LYS A 88 4.72 31.08 3.47
CA LYS A 88 5.58 32.02 4.19
C LYS A 88 6.47 32.83 3.24
N LEU A 89 7.01 32.21 2.21
CA LEU A 89 7.82 32.92 1.22
C LEU A 89 7.00 33.91 0.37
N LYS A 90 5.76 33.58 0.02
CA LYS A 90 4.82 34.51 -0.65
C LYS A 90 4.53 35.78 0.14
N PHE A 91 4.75 35.78 1.46
CA PHE A 91 4.63 36.98 2.27
C PHE A 91 5.80 37.95 2.06
N TYR A 92 7.01 37.43 1.81
CA TYR A 92 8.21 38.24 1.59
C TYR A 92 8.43 38.61 0.12
N TYR A 93 8.09 37.70 -0.79
CA TYR A 93 8.45 37.79 -2.20
C TYR A 93 7.21 37.94 -3.06
N PRO A 94 6.98 39.11 -3.68
CA PRO A 94 5.89 39.28 -4.64
C PRO A 94 6.13 38.41 -5.88
N ALA A 95 5.06 38.15 -6.64
CA ALA A 95 5.11 37.28 -7.82
C ALA A 95 6.10 37.74 -8.91
N SER A 96 6.44 39.04 -8.97
CA SER A 96 7.40 39.59 -9.92
C SER A 96 8.87 39.45 -9.51
N SER A 97 9.15 39.02 -8.28
CA SER A 97 10.53 38.91 -7.77
C SER A 97 11.30 37.74 -8.41
N ALA A 98 12.62 37.90 -8.53
CA ALA A 98 13.49 36.87 -9.11
C ALA A 98 13.48 35.58 -8.27
N GLU A 99 13.37 35.72 -6.95
CA GLU A 99 13.29 34.63 -5.98
C GLU A 99 11.97 33.87 -6.11
N ALA A 100 10.85 34.60 -6.26
CA ALA A 100 9.55 33.96 -6.46
C ALA A 100 9.50 33.13 -7.75
N ASN A 101 10.16 33.60 -8.81
CA ASN A 101 10.27 32.89 -10.08
C ASN A 101 11.19 31.67 -9.97
N THR A 102 12.38 31.84 -9.38
CA THR A 102 13.35 30.74 -9.18
C THR A 102 12.78 29.61 -8.31
N LEU A 103 11.95 29.96 -7.33
CA LEU A 103 11.33 29.01 -6.41
C LEU A 103 9.93 28.56 -6.86
N GLY A 104 9.43 29.00 -8.02
CA GLY A 104 8.10 28.63 -8.50
C GLY A 104 6.97 28.94 -7.50
N LEU A 105 7.10 30.02 -6.71
CA LEU A 105 6.20 30.26 -5.57
C LEU A 105 4.75 30.38 -6.02
N TYR A 106 4.49 30.95 -7.19
CA TYR A 106 3.14 31.24 -7.68
C TYR A 106 2.63 30.27 -8.75
N GLU A 107 3.32 29.15 -8.98
CA GLU A 107 2.80 28.08 -9.85
C GLU A 107 1.44 27.56 -9.37
N ASP A 108 0.63 27.14 -10.34
CA ASP A 108 -0.71 26.60 -10.15
C ASP A 108 -0.77 25.41 -9.18
N LYS A 109 -1.98 25.10 -8.71
CA LYS A 109 -2.22 24.02 -7.77
C LYS A 109 -1.76 22.67 -8.35
N ILE A 110 -0.73 22.11 -7.75
CA ILE A 110 -0.13 20.83 -8.21
C ILE A 110 -0.93 19.64 -7.67
N THR A 111 -1.84 19.13 -8.50
CA THR A 111 -2.75 18.02 -8.15
C THR A 111 -2.09 16.66 -8.35
N LYS A 112 -1.36 16.46 -9.46
CA LYS A 112 -0.71 15.20 -9.77
C LYS A 112 0.48 14.96 -8.83
N TYR A 113 0.73 13.70 -8.51
CA TYR A 113 1.86 13.32 -7.64
C TYR A 113 3.21 13.48 -8.32
N THR A 114 3.34 13.05 -9.58
CA THR A 114 4.57 13.19 -10.37
C THR A 114 5.02 14.64 -10.47
N ASP A 115 4.06 15.53 -10.76
CA ASP A 115 4.30 16.95 -10.92
C ASP A 115 4.69 17.57 -9.57
N PHE A 116 4.01 17.15 -8.49
CA PHE A 116 4.36 17.60 -7.13
C PHE A 116 5.78 17.22 -6.76
N LEU A 117 6.17 15.98 -7.04
CA LEU A 117 7.49 15.49 -6.69
C LEU A 117 8.58 16.28 -7.42
N GLN A 118 8.41 16.50 -8.73
CA GLN A 118 9.36 17.27 -9.52
C GLN A 118 9.49 18.71 -9.02
N VAL A 119 8.36 19.39 -8.80
CA VAL A 119 8.36 20.78 -8.34
C VAL A 119 8.93 20.89 -6.92
N ALA A 120 8.59 19.97 -6.02
CA ALA A 120 9.14 19.96 -4.66
C ALA A 120 10.65 19.76 -4.66
N LYS A 121 11.18 18.84 -5.47
CA LYS A 121 12.63 18.63 -5.62
C LYS A 121 13.32 19.88 -6.15
N ASN A 122 12.79 20.50 -7.19
CA ASN A 122 13.33 21.75 -7.74
C ASN A 122 13.29 22.87 -6.70
N PHE A 123 12.18 23.01 -5.98
CA PHE A 123 12.00 24.02 -4.95
C PHE A 123 13.04 23.89 -3.83
N TYR A 124 13.19 22.71 -3.24
CA TYR A 124 14.16 22.50 -2.16
C TYR A 124 15.61 22.54 -2.66
N GLY A 125 15.89 22.01 -3.85
CA GLY A 125 17.20 22.09 -4.48
C GLY A 125 17.66 23.53 -4.71
N ASN A 126 16.75 24.42 -5.12
CA ASN A 126 17.03 25.84 -5.27
C ASN A 126 17.11 26.54 -3.90
N LEU A 127 16.17 26.27 -2.99
CA LEU A 127 16.07 26.94 -1.69
C LEU A 127 17.33 26.75 -0.82
N VAL A 128 17.94 25.55 -0.85
CA VAL A 128 19.17 25.24 -0.11
C VAL A 128 20.35 26.14 -0.54
N GLY A 129 20.36 26.61 -1.79
CA GLY A 129 21.39 27.52 -2.31
C GLY A 129 21.13 29.01 -2.07
N MET A 130 19.96 29.38 -1.53
CA MET A 130 19.53 30.78 -1.40
C MET A 130 19.57 31.25 0.06
N GLN A 131 20.76 31.57 0.57
CA GLN A 131 20.95 31.93 1.98
C GLN A 131 20.04 33.10 2.42
N GLU A 132 19.92 34.15 1.60
CA GLU A 132 19.06 35.30 1.92
C GLU A 132 17.58 34.91 2.08
N VAL A 133 17.11 33.91 1.34
CA VAL A 133 15.74 33.38 1.45
C VAL A 133 15.60 32.53 2.72
N LEU A 134 16.61 31.71 3.05
CA LEU A 134 16.64 30.92 4.28
C LEU A 134 16.62 31.82 5.53
N ASP A 135 17.31 32.95 5.50
CA ASP A 135 17.33 33.92 6.61
C ASP A 135 15.92 34.49 6.89
N LYS A 136 15.07 34.64 5.86
CA LYS A 136 13.66 35.03 6.04
C LYS A 136 12.80 33.92 6.63
N LEU A 137 13.22 32.66 6.50
CA LEU A 137 12.51 31.51 7.04
C LEU A 137 12.95 31.11 8.45
N ALA A 138 14.16 31.52 8.87
CA ALA A 138 14.70 31.24 10.20
C ALA A 138 13.77 31.67 11.36
N PRO A 139 13.09 32.84 11.33
CA PRO A 139 12.13 33.22 12.37
C PRO A 139 10.93 32.27 12.52
N PHE A 140 10.68 31.45 11.50
CA PHE A 140 9.63 30.42 11.51
C PHE A 140 10.15 29.03 11.87
N GLY A 141 11.41 28.92 12.29
CA GLY A 141 12.04 27.67 12.68
C GLY A 141 12.60 26.84 11.52
N TYR A 142 12.65 27.39 10.30
CA TYR A 142 13.29 26.71 9.18
C TYR A 142 14.75 27.15 9.07
N THR A 143 15.65 26.31 9.59
CA THR A 143 17.10 26.39 9.36
C THR A 143 17.48 25.64 8.09
N LEU A 144 18.71 25.84 7.59
CA LEU A 144 19.26 25.06 6.48
C LEU A 144 19.12 23.55 6.71
N GLU A 145 19.48 23.08 7.90
CA GLU A 145 19.38 21.67 8.29
C GLU A 145 17.92 21.16 8.22
N SER A 146 16.96 21.95 8.72
CA SER A 146 15.55 21.57 8.65
C SER A 146 15.03 21.53 7.20
N VAL A 147 15.50 22.42 6.33
CA VAL A 147 15.12 22.45 4.92
C VAL A 147 15.72 21.27 4.17
N GLN A 148 16.97 20.89 4.49
CA GLN A 148 17.60 19.68 3.97
C GLN A 148 16.86 18.41 4.45
N ALA A 149 16.38 18.37 5.69
CA ALA A 149 15.54 17.28 6.17
C ALA A 149 14.22 17.19 5.39
N LEU A 150 13.59 18.33 5.07
CA LEU A 150 12.39 18.36 4.22
C LEU A 150 12.67 17.96 2.78
N GLN A 151 13.85 18.27 2.25
CA GLN A 151 14.30 17.78 0.95
C GLN A 151 14.43 16.24 0.97
N ALA A 152 15.06 15.69 2.01
CA ALA A 152 15.17 14.25 2.19
C ALA A 152 13.78 13.58 2.32
N ASP A 153 12.83 14.22 3.00
CA ASP A 153 11.43 13.75 3.07
C ASP A 153 10.77 13.65 1.68
N VAL A 154 11.09 14.57 0.76
CA VAL A 154 10.62 14.53 -0.64
C VAL A 154 11.29 13.38 -1.39
N ASP A 155 12.60 13.20 -1.23
CA ASP A 155 13.35 12.12 -1.91
C ASP A 155 12.92 10.73 -1.43
N GLN A 156 12.57 10.58 -0.14
CA GLN A 156 12.03 9.33 0.39
C GLN A 156 10.70 8.92 -0.22
N LEU A 157 9.91 9.84 -0.79
CA LEU A 157 8.66 9.49 -1.48
C LEU A 157 8.91 8.60 -2.71
N ASP A 158 10.08 8.70 -3.36
CA ASP A 158 10.46 7.80 -4.46
C ASP A 158 10.77 6.39 -3.99
N VAL A 159 11.24 6.23 -2.74
CA VAL A 159 11.56 4.93 -2.14
C VAL A 159 10.29 4.19 -1.73
N TYR A 160 9.30 4.90 -1.18
CA TYR A 160 8.05 4.29 -0.73
C TYR A 160 7.07 3.94 -1.87
N ARG A 161 7.25 4.54 -3.06
CA ARG A 161 6.33 4.35 -4.20
C ARG A 161 6.34 2.92 -4.76
N PRO A 162 7.49 2.25 -4.99
CA PRO A 162 7.54 0.86 -5.40
C PRO A 162 6.89 -0.11 -4.41
N GLU A 163 7.10 0.08 -3.11
CA GLU A 163 6.58 -0.79 -2.04
C GLU A 163 5.05 -0.87 -2.05
N LYS A 164 4.37 0.26 -2.31
CA LYS A 164 2.92 0.31 -2.49
C LYS A 164 2.41 -0.46 -3.72
N SER A 165 3.23 -0.62 -4.75
CA SER A 165 2.79 -1.11 -6.07
C SER A 165 2.84 -2.63 -6.26
N LEU A 166 3.45 -3.37 -5.33
CA LEU A 166 3.73 -4.81 -5.49
C LEU A 166 2.48 -5.71 -5.54
N GLN A 167 1.30 -5.25 -5.12
CA GLN A 167 0.11 -6.11 -4.99
C GLN A 167 -0.78 -6.24 -6.23
N VAL A 168 -0.63 -5.42 -7.28
CA VAL A 168 -1.55 -5.50 -8.44
C VAL A 168 -1.42 -6.82 -9.23
N ARG A 169 -0.39 -7.63 -8.96
CA ARG A 169 -0.09 -8.83 -9.77
C ARG A 169 -0.65 -10.16 -9.25
N HIS A 170 -1.27 -10.25 -8.06
CA HIS A 170 -1.61 -11.57 -7.47
C HIS A 170 -3.07 -11.78 -7.07
N LEU A 171 -4.00 -10.96 -7.59
CA LEU A 171 -5.44 -11.22 -7.48
C LEU A 171 -5.91 -12.29 -8.47
N ASN A 172 -5.55 -13.55 -8.20
CA ASN A 172 -6.09 -14.72 -8.92
C ASN A 172 -7.13 -15.49 -8.09
N LEU A 173 -7.83 -14.82 -7.16
CA LEU A 173 -8.92 -15.41 -6.35
C LEU A 173 -10.10 -15.93 -7.20
N LEU A 174 -10.32 -15.36 -8.40
CA LEU A 174 -11.37 -15.78 -9.33
C LEU A 174 -11.19 -17.21 -9.90
N VAL A 175 -9.95 -17.72 -9.94
CA VAL A 175 -9.69 -19.11 -10.40
C VAL A 175 -10.07 -20.14 -9.33
N PHE A 176 -10.12 -19.75 -8.04
CA PHE A 176 -10.36 -20.66 -6.92
C PHE A 176 -11.83 -21.02 -6.72
N TYR A 177 -12.74 -20.06 -6.92
CA TYR A 177 -14.19 -20.31 -6.79
C TYR A 177 -14.68 -21.38 -7.77
N ASN A 178 -14.14 -21.38 -9.00
CA ASN A 178 -14.47 -22.35 -10.03
C ASN A 178 -13.96 -23.77 -9.74
N ARG A 179 -12.96 -23.96 -8.88
CA ARG A 179 -12.49 -25.30 -8.52
C ARG A 179 -13.29 -25.92 -7.37
N PHE A 180 -13.75 -25.14 -6.40
CA PHE A 180 -14.50 -25.67 -5.24
C PHE A 180 -16.00 -25.89 -5.53
N SER A 181 -16.63 -25.10 -6.40
CA SER A 181 -18.03 -25.30 -6.82
C SER A 181 -18.29 -26.58 -7.62
N ILE A 182 -17.25 -27.33 -8.00
CA ILE A 182 -17.37 -28.60 -8.74
C ILE A 182 -17.34 -29.80 -7.78
N PHE A 183 -16.99 -29.60 -6.50
CA PHE A 183 -16.83 -30.69 -5.52
C PHE A 183 -18.00 -30.85 -4.53
N PHE A 184 -19.05 -30.04 -4.64
CA PHE A 184 -20.29 -30.15 -3.85
C PHE A 184 -21.53 -30.00 -4.73
#